data_AF-A0A3M5GAL6-F1
#
_entry.id   AF-A0A3M5GAL6-F1
#
_cell.length_a   1.000
_cell.length_b   1.000
_cell.length_c   1.000
_cell.angle_alpha   90.00
_cell.angle_beta   90.00
_cell.angle_gamma   90.00
#
_symmetry.space_group_name_H-M   'P 1'
#
loop_
_entity.id
_entity.type
_entity.pdbx_description
1 polymer ?
#
loop_
_entity_poly.entity_id
_entity_poly.type
_entity_poly.pdbx_seq_one_letter_code
_entity_poly.pdbx_strand_id
1 'polypeptide(L)'
;MAFFGKGVGALGWAVMSDVSPKQIAGLSGGLFNTFGNIASITTPIVIGYIISSTGSFKWALVFVGANALLAVISYIFIVGEIKRVELKEPPAKGPLLNDSVSDLSEAKS
;
A
#
# COMPACT_ATOMS: atom_id res chain seq x y z
N MET A 1 -13.04 -21.62 10.90
CA MET A 1 -13.35 -20.17 10.85
C MET A 1 -12.12 -19.26 10.63
N ALA A 2 -10.87 -19.71 10.84
CA ALA A 2 -9.67 -18.87 10.60
C ALA A 2 -9.32 -18.61 9.11
N PHE A 3 -10.01 -19.25 8.17
CA PHE A 3 -9.73 -19.13 6.73
C PHE A 3 -10.29 -17.84 6.11
N PHE A 4 -11.45 -17.37 6.57
CA PHE A 4 -12.06 -16.14 6.08
C PHE A 4 -11.18 -14.91 6.39
N GLY A 5 -10.66 -14.84 7.63
CA GLY A 5 -9.73 -13.77 8.03
C GLY A 5 -8.41 -13.78 7.24
N LYS A 6 -7.86 -14.96 6.93
CA LYS A 6 -6.66 -15.07 6.07
C LYS A 6 -6.93 -14.62 4.64
N GLY A 7 -8.10 -14.94 4.08
CA GLY A 7 -8.52 -14.49 2.75
C GLY A 7 -8.67 -12.97 2.67
N VAL A 8 -9.38 -12.37 3.63
CA VAL A 8 -9.55 -10.90 3.70
C VAL A 8 -8.21 -10.18 3.86
N GLY A 9 -7.28 -10.74 4.65
CA GLY A 9 -5.92 -10.20 4.76
C GLY A 9 -5.13 -10.26 3.45
N ALA A 10 -5.29 -11.35 2.67
CA ALA A 10 -4.64 -11.48 1.37
C ALA A 10 -5.22 -10.51 0.31
N LEU A 11 -6.52 -10.24 0.36
CA LEU A 11 -7.18 -9.29 -0.54
C LEU A 11 -6.65 -7.86 -0.36
N GLY A 12 -6.29 -7.44 0.85
CA GLY A 12 -5.74 -6.09 1.07
C GLY A 12 -4.45 -5.83 0.28
N TRP A 13 -3.57 -6.83 0.18
CA TRP A 13 -2.35 -6.76 -0.62
C TRP A 13 -2.62 -6.84 -2.13
N ALA A 14 -3.58 -7.65 -2.54
CA ALA A 14 -3.98 -7.76 -3.95
C ALA A 14 -4.58 -6.45 -4.46
N VAL A 15 -5.52 -5.85 -3.73
CA VAL A 15 -6.15 -4.58 -4.09
C VAL A 15 -5.12 -3.45 -4.17
N MET A 16 -4.19 -3.36 -3.20
CA MET A 16 -3.09 -2.38 -3.24
C MET A 16 -2.22 -2.56 -4.49
N SER A 17 -1.95 -3.81 -4.88
CA SER A 17 -1.16 -4.12 -6.08
C SER A 17 -1.89 -3.75 -7.38
N ASP A 18 -3.22 -3.87 -7.41
CA ASP A 18 -4.04 -3.52 -8.57
C ASP A 18 -4.19 -2.01 -8.78
N VAL A 19 -4.21 -1.23 -7.69
CA VAL A 19 -4.30 0.24 -7.70
C VAL A 19 -2.94 0.91 -8.01
N SER A 20 -1.83 0.21 -7.72
CA SER A 20 -0.48 0.77 -7.81
C SER A 20 -0.02 1.01 -9.28
N PRO A 21 0.50 2.20 -9.62
CA PRO A 21 1.08 2.47 -10.96
C PRO A 21 2.34 1.64 -11.21
N LYS A 22 2.55 1.18 -12.46
CA LYS A 22 3.68 0.32 -12.85
C LYS A 22 5.06 0.89 -12.48
N GLN A 23 5.21 2.20 -12.36
CA GLN A 23 6.48 2.87 -12.02
C GLN A 23 6.72 3.03 -10.51
N ILE A 24 5.69 2.97 -9.66
CA ILE A 24 5.81 3.19 -8.20
C ILE A 24 5.17 2.08 -7.35
N ALA A 25 4.89 0.91 -7.94
CA ALA A 25 4.35 -0.24 -7.23
C ALA A 25 5.24 -0.68 -6.05
N GLY A 26 6.57 -0.61 -6.22
CA GLY A 26 7.52 -0.87 -5.12
C GLY A 26 7.43 0.17 -3.99
N LEU A 27 7.14 1.44 -4.31
CA LEU A 27 7.00 2.51 -3.31
C LEU A 27 5.69 2.36 -2.52
N SER A 28 4.59 2.04 -3.22
CA SER A 28 3.27 1.79 -2.62
C SER A 28 3.29 0.54 -1.74
N GLY A 29 3.94 -0.54 -2.19
CA GLY A 29 4.17 -1.74 -1.37
C GLY A 29 5.08 -1.49 -0.16
N GLY A 30 6.12 -0.66 -0.33
CA GLY A 30 7.01 -0.24 0.75
C GLY A 30 6.26 0.55 1.84
N LEU A 31 5.47 1.55 1.45
CA LEU A 31 4.61 2.32 2.36
C LEU A 31 3.62 1.41 3.10
N PHE A 32 2.95 0.51 2.39
CA PHE A 32 2.03 -0.44 3.00
C PHE A 32 2.73 -1.32 4.06
N ASN A 33 3.96 -1.74 3.78
CA ASN A 33 4.75 -2.54 4.72
C ASN A 33 5.22 -1.71 5.93
N THR A 34 5.63 -0.46 5.74
CA THR A 34 6.00 0.43 6.84
C THR A 34 4.81 0.68 7.79
N PHE A 35 3.66 1.07 7.26
CA PHE A 35 2.46 1.28 8.08
C PHE A 35 1.95 -0.02 8.68
N GLY A 36 2.01 -1.14 7.95
CA GLY A 36 1.65 -2.45 8.47
C GLY A 36 2.51 -2.87 9.67
N ASN A 37 3.82 -2.66 9.59
CA ASN A 37 4.74 -2.98 10.69
C ASN A 37 4.58 -2.02 11.88
N ILE A 38 4.32 -0.73 11.64
CA ILE A 38 4.05 0.22 12.73
C ILE A 38 2.73 -0.14 13.42
N ALA A 39 1.66 -0.37 12.66
CA ALA A 39 0.35 -0.71 13.20
C ALA A 39 0.38 -2.03 13.99
N SER A 40 1.15 -3.02 13.55
CA SER A 40 1.28 -4.30 14.25
C SER A 40 2.04 -4.21 15.56
N ILE A 41 2.93 -3.22 15.72
CA ILE A 41 3.61 -2.91 16.99
C ILE A 41 2.71 -2.04 17.88
N THR A 42 2.08 -1.01 17.33
CA THR A 42 1.25 -0.08 18.10
C THR A 42 0.00 -0.75 18.67
N THR A 43 -0.65 -1.63 17.92
CA THR A 43 -1.89 -2.31 18.34
C THR A 43 -1.74 -3.11 19.66
N PRO A 44 -0.77 -4.02 19.81
CA PRO A 44 -0.57 -4.75 21.06
C PRO A 44 -0.11 -3.85 22.22
N ILE A 45 0.62 -2.77 21.95
CA ILE A 45 0.99 -1.78 22.98
C ILE A 45 -0.28 -1.10 23.54
N VAL A 46 -1.16 -0.63 22.66
CA VAL A 46 -2.42 0.02 23.06
C VAL A 46 -3.34 -0.96 23.78
N ILE A 47 -3.49 -2.18 23.27
CA ILE A 47 -4.27 -3.24 23.91
C ILE A 47 -3.70 -3.59 25.30
N GLY A 48 -2.38 -3.73 25.40
CA GLY A 48 -1.69 -3.99 26.66
C GLY A 48 -1.95 -2.90 27.69
N TYR A 49 -1.93 -1.63 27.28
CA TYR A 49 -2.24 -0.50 28.15
C TYR A 49 -3.71 -0.53 28.63
N ILE A 50 -4.66 -0.82 27.73
CA ILE A 50 -6.10 -0.92 28.06
C ILE A 50 -6.36 -2.04 29.06
N ILE A 51 -5.73 -3.20 28.87
CA ILE A 51 -5.87 -4.33 29.79
C ILE A 51 -5.20 -4.02 31.13
N SER A 52 -4.03 -3.36 31.12
CA SER A 52 -3.30 -3.00 32.34
C SER A 52 -4.06 -1.98 33.19
N SER A 53 -4.81 -1.05 32.58
CA SER A 53 -5.57 -0.04 33.32
C SER A 53 -6.93 -0.56 33.79
N THR A 54 -7.60 -1.38 32.97
CA THR A 54 -8.99 -1.79 33.21
C THR A 54 -9.13 -3.21 33.76
N GLY A 55 -8.05 -4.01 33.71
CA GLY A 55 -8.03 -5.42 34.12
C GLY A 55 -8.89 -6.37 33.27
N SER A 56 -9.59 -5.86 32.25
CA SER A 56 -10.61 -6.59 31.51
C SER A 56 -10.36 -6.61 30.00
N PHE A 57 -10.30 -7.81 29.43
CA PHE A 57 -10.19 -8.04 27.98
C PHE A 57 -11.40 -7.55 27.18
N LYS A 58 -12.56 -7.33 27.83
CA LYS A 58 -13.78 -6.85 27.17
C LYS A 58 -13.55 -5.50 26.50
N TRP A 59 -12.81 -4.59 27.15
CA TRP A 59 -12.52 -3.26 26.60
C TRP A 59 -11.52 -3.30 25.45
N ALA A 60 -10.57 -4.23 25.48
CA ALA A 60 -9.68 -4.48 24.34
C ALA A 60 -10.45 -4.97 23.11
N LEU A 61 -11.40 -5.89 23.29
CA LEU A 61 -12.28 -6.39 22.23
C LEU A 61 -13.14 -5.29 21.61
N VAL A 62 -13.73 -4.42 22.44
CA VAL A 62 -14.51 -3.27 21.97
C VAL A 62 -13.62 -2.28 21.18
N PHE A 63 -12.40 -2.03 21.63
CA PHE A 63 -11.45 -1.18 20.92
C PHE A 63 -11.10 -1.72 19.52
N VAL A 64 -10.80 -3.02 19.42
CA VAL A 64 -10.51 -3.66 18.13
C VAL A 64 -11.74 -3.63 17.21
N GLY A 65 -12.93 -3.91 17.74
CA GLY A 65 -14.18 -3.85 16.98
C GLY A 65 -14.50 -2.44 16.47
N ALA A 66 -14.31 -1.42 17.30
CA ALA A 66 -14.50 -0.01 16.91
C ALA A 66 -13.48 0.43 15.85
N ASN A 67 -12.22 0.03 15.97
CA ASN A 67 -11.19 0.30 14.94
C ASN A 67 -11.52 -0.37 13.61
N ALA A 68 -12.02 -1.61 13.63
CA ALA A 68 -12.46 -2.29 12.42
C ALA A 68 -13.63 -1.55 11.76
N LEU A 69 -14.59 -1.08 12.55
CA LEU A 69 -15.74 -0.33 12.05
C LEU A 69 -15.31 1.02 11.45
N LEU A 70 -14.38 1.72 12.12
CA LEU A 70 -13.79 2.95 11.62
C LEU A 70 -13.02 2.72 10.31
N ALA A 71 -12.28 1.61 10.20
CA ALA A 71 -11.58 1.25 8.98
C ALA A 71 -12.55 1.00 7.81
N VAL A 72 -13.68 0.34 8.05
CA VAL A 72 -14.72 0.12 7.04
C VAL A 72 -15.35 1.44 6.60
N ILE A 73 -15.68 2.32 7.54
CA ILE A 73 -16.23 3.65 7.25
C ILE A 73 -15.21 4.46 6.44
N SER A 74 -13.96 4.51 6.90
CA SER A 74 -12.86 5.19 6.21
C SER A 74 -12.72 4.68 4.78
N TYR A 75 -12.77 3.36 4.57
CA TYR A 75 -12.68 2.77 3.25
C TYR A 75 -13.83 3.21 2.34
N ILE A 76 -15.07 3.18 2.84
CA ILE A 76 -16.27 3.56 2.06
C ILE A 76 -16.24 5.05 1.66
N PHE A 77 -15.83 5.94 2.56
CA PHE A 77 -15.86 7.39 2.31
C PHE A 77 -14.63 7.94 1.61
N ILE A 78 -13.44 7.35 1.82
CA ILE A 78 -12.16 7.91 1.35
C ILE A 78 -11.69 7.25 0.06
N VAL A 79 -11.92 5.94 -0.14
CA VAL A 79 -11.25 5.21 -1.23
C VAL A 79 -11.78 5.57 -2.62
N GLY A 80 -13.00 6.10 -2.74
CA GLY A 80 -13.50 6.64 -4.02
C GLY A 80 -13.37 5.68 -5.21
N GLU A 81 -13.40 6.19 -6.44
CA GLU A 81 -13.16 5.36 -7.63
C GLU A 81 -11.69 4.95 -7.73
N ILE A 82 -11.43 3.65 -7.70
CA ILE A 82 -10.12 3.06 -8.04
C ILE A 82 -9.86 3.28 -9.53
N LYS A 83 -9.32 4.44 -9.89
CA LYS A 83 -8.74 4.71 -11.21
C LYS A 83 -7.24 4.45 -11.13
N ARG A 84 -6.75 3.49 -11.93
CA ARG A 84 -5.31 3.34 -12.18
C ARG A 84 -4.77 4.70 -12.60
N VAL A 85 -3.85 5.26 -11.82
CA VAL A 85 -3.12 6.46 -12.22
C VAL A 85 -2.19 6.04 -13.35
N GLU A 86 -2.61 6.29 -14.60
CA GLU A 86 -1.72 6.20 -15.76
C GLU A 86 -0.70 7.33 -15.65
N LEU A 87 0.50 6.99 -15.19
CA LEU A 87 1.64 7.87 -15.30
C LEU A 87 2.02 7.92 -16.78
N LYS A 88 1.83 9.09 -17.40
CA LYS A 88 2.30 9.40 -18.74
C LYS A 88 3.80 9.14 -18.79
N GLU A 89 4.24 8.22 -19.65
CA GLU A 89 5.67 7.96 -19.87
C GLU A 89 6.38 9.30 -20.12
N PRO A 90 7.55 9.57 -19.50
CA PRO A 90 8.45 10.60 -20.01
C PRO A 90 8.73 10.25 -21.47
N PRO A 91 8.75 11.23 -22.40
CA PRO A 91 8.95 10.94 -23.81
C PRO A 91 10.21 10.08 -23.93
N ALA A 92 10.04 8.85 -24.41
CA ALA A 92 11.14 8.01 -24.82
C ALA A 92 12.07 8.90 -25.64
N LYS A 93 13.34 8.96 -25.24
CA LYS A 93 14.40 9.72 -25.92
C LYS A 93 14.15 9.63 -27.43
N GLY A 94 13.69 10.75 -27.98
CA GLY A 94 13.33 10.85 -29.38
C GLY A 94 14.54 10.62 -30.29
N PRO A 95 14.35 10.76 -31.62
CA PRO A 95 15.31 10.39 -32.67
C PRO A 95 16.77 10.86 -32.48
N LEU A 96 16.98 11.89 -31.66
CA LEU A 96 18.28 12.51 -31.35
C LEU A 96 19.34 11.55 -30.77
N LEU A 97 18.95 10.41 -30.17
CA LEU A 97 19.92 9.40 -29.71
C LEU A 97 20.40 8.48 -30.84
N ASN A 98 19.60 8.29 -31.88
CA ASN A 98 19.96 7.44 -33.02
C ASN A 98 20.88 8.20 -33.98
N ASP A 99 20.62 9.50 -34.18
CA ASP A 99 21.46 10.39 -35.00
C ASP A 99 22.85 10.58 -34.39
N SER A 100 22.94 10.67 -33.06
CA SER A 100 24.23 10.74 -32.37
C SER A 100 25.07 9.46 -32.50
N VAL A 101 24.40 8.30 -32.66
CA VAL A 101 25.07 6.99 -32.78
C VAL A 101 25.50 6.73 -34.23
N SER A 102 24.76 7.25 -35.23
CA SER A 102 25.21 7.22 -36.63
C SER A 102 26.43 8.10 -36.87
N ASP A 103 26.45 9.31 -36.30
CA ASP A 103 27.59 10.24 -36.44
C ASP A 103 28.87 9.71 -35.79
N LEU A 104 28.75 9.01 -34.66
CA LEU A 104 29.88 8.34 -33.99
C LEU A 104 30.39 7.10 -34.75
N SER A 105 29.53 6.47 -35.55
CA SER A 105 29.88 5.33 -36.39
C SER A 105 30.57 5.78 -37.69
N GLU A 106 30.13 6.89 -38.30
CA GLU A 106 30.76 7.45 -39.49
C GLU A 106 32.10 8.14 -39.17
N ALA A 107 32.24 8.78 -38.01
CA ALA A 107 33.50 9.41 -37.61
C ALA A 107 34.65 8.43 -37.29
N LYS A 108 34.36 7.11 -37.25
CA LYS A 108 35.33 6.05 -36.95
C LYS A 108 35.69 5.16 -38.15
N SER A 109 35.14 5.43 -39.34
CA SER A 109 35.55 4.79 -40.60
C SER A 109 36.48 5.69 -41.41
#